data_AF-A0A356T274-F1
#
_entry.id   AF-A0A356T274-F1
#
_cell.length_a   1.000
_cell.length_b   1.000
_cell.length_c   1.000
_cell.angle_alpha   90.00
_cell.angle_beta   90.00
_cell.angle_gamma   90.00
#
_symmetry.space_group_name_H-M   'P 1'
#
loop_
_entity.id
_entity.type
_entity.pdbx_description
1 polymer ?
#
loop_
_entity_poly.entity_id
_entity_poly.type
_entity_poly.pdbx_seq_one_letter_code
_entity_poly.pdbx_strand_id
1 'polypeptide(L)'
;MATRTQGAAPKEASMEEQANELTERDFEALLTEAIERFAEDSEEPVMEAGIEVTTFEAAGLLTDNRGLVIEIGDAEFQVSIIRRR
;
A
#
# COMPACT_ATOMS: atom_id res chain seq x y z
N MET A 1 -36.42 24.56 -35.66
CA MET A 1 -35.99 24.89 -34.28
C MET A 1 -35.24 23.69 -33.73
N ALA A 2 -33.99 23.89 -33.34
CA ALA A 2 -33.11 22.83 -32.82
C ALA A 2 -33.26 22.76 -31.30
N THR A 3 -33.56 21.58 -30.76
CA THR A 3 -33.40 21.28 -29.34
C THR A 3 -32.29 20.25 -29.18
N ARG A 4 -31.17 20.78 -28.70
CA ARG A 4 -29.97 20.10 -28.26
C ARG A 4 -30.22 19.58 -26.85
N THR A 5 -30.15 18.27 -26.63
CA THR A 5 -29.92 17.70 -25.30
C THR A 5 -28.47 17.20 -25.25
N GLN A 6 -27.64 17.99 -24.55
CA GLN A 6 -26.58 17.43 -23.69
C GLN A 6 -27.25 16.40 -22.75
N GLY A 7 -26.63 15.35 -22.27
CA GLY A 7 -25.25 14.94 -22.23
C GLY A 7 -25.21 13.76 -21.25
N ALA A 8 -24.34 12.80 -21.49
CA ALA A 8 -23.95 11.82 -20.50
C ALA A 8 -22.52 11.42 -20.85
N ALA A 9 -21.57 12.26 -20.47
CA ALA A 9 -20.20 11.78 -20.31
C ALA A 9 -20.26 10.65 -19.26
N PRO A 10 -19.66 9.48 -19.52
CA PRO A 10 -19.56 8.46 -18.50
C PRO A 10 -18.88 9.10 -17.29
N LYS A 11 -19.44 8.84 -16.09
CA LYS A 11 -18.81 9.22 -14.83
C LYS A 11 -17.44 8.53 -14.80
N GLU A 12 -16.40 9.26 -15.15
CA GLU A 12 -15.06 8.99 -14.67
C GLU A 12 -15.18 9.14 -13.15
N ALA A 13 -15.35 8.01 -12.45
CA ALA A 13 -15.24 7.98 -11.01
C ALA A 13 -13.87 8.58 -10.69
N SER A 14 -13.86 9.78 -10.13
CA SER A 14 -12.63 10.47 -9.77
C SER A 14 -11.85 9.56 -8.84
N MET A 15 -10.56 9.41 -9.09
CA MET A 15 -9.60 8.67 -8.25
C MET A 15 -9.72 9.00 -6.74
N GLU A 16 -10.26 10.18 -6.44
CA GLU A 16 -10.55 10.72 -5.10
C GLU A 16 -11.71 10.00 -4.38
N GLU A 17 -12.72 9.47 -5.09
CA GLU A 17 -13.82 8.70 -4.46
C GLU A 17 -13.35 7.29 -4.04
N GLN A 18 -12.37 6.71 -4.75
CA GLN A 18 -11.78 5.41 -4.42
C GLN A 18 -10.82 5.46 -3.22
N ALA A 19 -10.22 6.62 -2.95
CA ALA A 19 -9.35 6.80 -1.78
C ALA A 19 -10.12 6.71 -0.44
N ASN A 20 -11.44 6.87 -0.47
CA ASN A 20 -12.29 6.89 0.72
C ASN A 20 -12.68 5.50 1.24
N GLU A 21 -12.25 4.42 0.56
CA GLU A 21 -12.60 3.03 0.93
C GLU A 21 -11.40 2.14 1.26
N LEU A 22 -10.16 2.64 1.19
CA LEU A 22 -8.99 1.84 1.57
C LEU A 22 -8.94 1.68 3.10
N THR A 23 -9.15 0.45 3.57
CA THR A 23 -8.96 0.11 4.99
C THR A 23 -7.46 0.03 5.31
N GLU A 24 -7.12 0.03 6.61
CA GLU A 24 -5.74 -0.19 7.05
C GLU A 24 -5.18 -1.53 6.56
N ARG A 25 -6.04 -2.53 6.38
CA ARG A 25 -5.68 -3.84 5.83
C ARG A 25 -5.42 -3.80 4.33
N ASP A 26 -6.23 -3.05 3.58
CA ASP A 26 -6.01 -2.89 2.14
C ASP A 26 -4.72 -2.10 1.89
N PHE A 27 -4.42 -1.11 2.74
CA PHE A 27 -3.17 -0.37 2.66
C PHE A 27 -1.95 -1.21 3.07
N GLU A 28 -2.08 -2.08 4.08
CA GLU A 28 -1.06 -3.06 4.45
C GLU A 28 -0.73 -3.98 3.27
N ALA A 29 -1.75 -4.55 2.62
CA ALA A 29 -1.56 -5.41 1.44
C ALA A 29 -0.92 -4.66 0.27
N LEU A 30 -1.36 -3.43 0.01
CA LEU A 30 -0.79 -2.57 -1.03
C LEU A 30 0.70 -2.30 -0.78
N LEU A 31 1.08 -2.00 0.47
CA LEU A 31 2.47 -1.74 0.82
C LEU A 31 3.33 -2.99 0.68
N THR A 32 2.83 -4.16 1.11
CA THR A 32 3.54 -5.44 0.90
C THR A 32 3.81 -5.67 -0.58
N GLU A 33 2.78 -5.57 -1.44
CA GLU A 33 2.93 -5.76 -2.89
C GLU A 33 3.92 -4.76 -3.50
N ALA A 34 3.86 -3.49 -3.08
CA ALA A 34 4.76 -2.46 -3.57
C ALA A 34 6.23 -2.72 -3.17
N ILE A 35 6.48 -3.22 -1.95
CA ILE A 35 7.82 -3.54 -1.47
C ILE A 35 8.36 -4.77 -2.19
N GLU A 36 7.56 -5.83 -2.32
CA GLU A 36 7.93 -7.05 -3.05
C GLU A 36 8.28 -6.74 -4.50
N ARG A 37 7.43 -5.97 -5.18
CA ARG A 37 7.69 -5.53 -6.56
C ARG A 37 8.94 -4.66 -6.67
N PHE A 38 9.14 -3.74 -5.72
CA PHE A 38 10.37 -2.94 -5.69
C PHE A 38 11.59 -3.84 -5.52
N ALA A 39 11.54 -4.87 -4.68
CA ALA A 39 12.63 -5.83 -4.49
C ALA A 39 12.95 -6.58 -5.80
N GLU A 40 11.92 -7.01 -6.53
CA GLU A 40 12.05 -7.67 -7.83
C GLU A 40 12.65 -6.75 -8.92
N ASP A 41 12.24 -5.48 -8.94
CA ASP A 41 12.64 -4.49 -9.95
C ASP A 41 13.96 -3.75 -9.58
N SER A 42 14.54 -4.01 -8.41
CA SER A 42 15.72 -3.28 -7.89
C SER A 42 17.06 -3.80 -8.42
N GLU A 43 18.09 -2.97 -8.29
CA GLU A 43 19.47 -3.32 -8.64
C GLU A 43 20.05 -4.42 -7.72
N GLU A 44 21.18 -5.01 -8.16
CA GLU A 44 21.91 -6.09 -7.46
C GLU A 44 22.07 -5.90 -5.93
N PRO A 45 22.38 -4.71 -5.37
CA PRO A 45 22.60 -4.58 -3.93
C PRO A 45 21.39 -4.94 -3.06
N VAL A 46 20.18 -4.68 -3.55
CA VAL A 46 18.92 -4.95 -2.82
C VAL A 46 18.52 -6.41 -3.01
N MET A 47 18.70 -6.94 -4.22
CA MET A 47 18.46 -8.36 -4.50
C MET A 47 19.41 -9.28 -3.73
N GLU A 48 20.67 -8.90 -3.56
CA GLU A 48 21.67 -9.66 -2.82
C GLU A 48 21.43 -9.65 -1.31
N ALA A 49 20.97 -8.52 -0.75
CA ALA A 49 20.70 -8.39 0.69
C ALA A 49 19.48 -9.22 1.14
N GLY A 50 18.56 -9.50 0.22
CA GLY A 50 17.27 -10.11 0.52
C GLY A 50 16.33 -9.12 1.22
N ILE A 51 15.05 -9.19 0.89
CA ILE A 51 14.00 -8.44 1.57
C ILE A 51 13.02 -9.46 2.13
N GLU A 52 12.80 -9.40 3.45
CA GLU A 52 11.73 -10.12 4.12
C GLU A 52 10.69 -9.12 4.64
N VAL A 53 9.41 -9.38 4.36
CA VAL A 53 8.30 -8.54 4.79
C VAL A 53 7.35 -9.38 5.63
N THR A 54 7.10 -8.95 6.86
CA THR A 54 6.11 -9.56 7.77
C THR A 54 5.18 -8.51 8.34
N THR A 55 3.97 -8.91 8.76
CA THR A 55 3.05 -7.99 9.44
C THR A 55 3.40 -7.89 10.92
N PHE A 56 2.99 -6.81 11.58
CA PHE A 56 3.13 -6.67 13.04
C PHE A 56 2.48 -7.83 13.81
N GLU A 57 1.33 -8.31 13.32
CA GLU A 57 0.65 -9.48 13.89
C GLU A 57 1.50 -10.76 13.76
N ALA A 58 2.06 -11.01 12.57
CA ALA A 58 2.91 -12.17 12.32
C ALA A 58 4.23 -12.12 13.10
N ALA A 59 4.80 -10.92 13.28
CA ALA A 59 6.00 -10.67 14.08
C ALA A 59 5.73 -10.69 15.60
N GLY A 60 4.47 -10.81 16.04
CA GLY A 60 4.10 -10.86 17.45
C GLY A 60 4.28 -9.53 18.19
N LEU A 61 4.24 -8.39 17.47
CA LEU A 61 4.37 -7.06 18.08
C LEU A 61 3.11 -6.69 18.86
N LEU A 62 3.31 -6.23 20.10
CA LEU A 62 2.23 -5.81 21.01
C LEU A 62 1.78 -4.37 20.74
N THR A 63 1.09 -4.16 19.62
CA THR A 63 0.60 -2.84 19.17
C THR A 63 -0.82 -2.94 18.61
N ASP A 64 -1.62 -1.89 18.80
CA ASP A 64 -2.97 -1.77 18.24
C ASP A 64 -2.96 -1.31 16.77
N ASN A 65 -1.82 -0.84 16.27
CA ASN A 65 -1.68 -0.39 14.89
C ASN A 65 -1.42 -1.57 13.93
N ARG A 66 -1.95 -1.49 12.71
CA ARG A 66 -1.46 -2.33 11.59
C ARG A 66 -0.12 -1.81 11.10
N GLY A 67 0.65 -2.68 10.45
CA GLY A 67 1.98 -2.32 10.00
C GLY A 67 2.81 -3.49 9.53
N LEU A 68 3.98 -3.15 8.99
CA LEU A 68 4.93 -4.08 8.41
C LEU A 68 6.27 -3.97 9.14
N VAL A 69 6.88 -5.12 9.39
CA VAL A 69 8.31 -5.26 9.67
C VAL A 69 8.98 -5.62 8.34
N ILE A 70 10.00 -4.85 7.97
CA ILE A 70 10.75 -5.01 6.73
C ILE A 70 12.20 -5.23 7.13
N GLU A 71 12.75 -6.37 6.75
CA GLU A 71 14.15 -6.72 6.99
C GLU A 71 14.92 -6.64 5.67
N ILE A 72 16.04 -5.91 5.66
CA ILE A 72 16.93 -5.74 4.50
C ILE A 72 18.36 -5.99 4.97
N GLY A 73 18.92 -7.15 4.62
CA GLY A 73 20.17 -7.61 5.22
C GLY A 73 20.07 -7.68 6.75
N ASP A 74 20.97 -6.99 7.45
CA ASP A 74 20.99 -6.95 8.93
C ASP A 74 20.13 -5.80 9.53
N ALA A 75 19.41 -5.05 8.69
CA ALA A 75 18.62 -3.89 9.13
C ALA A 75 17.12 -4.22 9.20
N GLU A 76 16.49 -3.81 10.30
CA GLU A 76 15.03 -3.91 10.50
C GLU A 76 14.40 -2.50 10.43
N PHE A 77 13.32 -2.39 9.67
CA PHE A 77 12.49 -1.20 9.55
C PHE A 77 11.04 -1.52 9.90
N GLN A 78 10.39 -0.61 10.63
CA GLN A 78 8.98 -0.77 11.01
C GLN A 78 8.14 0.34 10.39
N VAL A 79 7.10 -0.04 9.64
CA VAL A 79 6.13 0.86 9.01
C VAL A 79 4.81 0.72 9.75
N SER A 80 4.40 1.77 10.47
CA SER A 80 3.10 1.80 11.17
C SER A 80 2.04 2.52 10.34
N ILE A 81 0.88 1.89 10.21
CA ILE A 81 -0.30 2.46 9.53
C ILE A 81 -1.19 3.10 10.59
N ILE A 82 -1.32 4.43 10.53
CA ILE A 82 -2.07 5.22 11.52
C ILE A 82 -3.22 5.95 10.83
N ARG A 83 -4.46 5.64 11.23
CA ARG A 83 -5.63 6.39 10.79
C ARG A 83 -5.82 7.64 11.65
N ARG A 84 -5.77 8.82 11.03
CA ARG A 84 -6.14 10.08 11.71
C ARG A 84 -7.65 10.11 11.95
N ARG A 85 -8.03 10.54 13.15
CA ARG A 85 -9.42 10.77 13.56
C ARG A 85 -9.87 12.19 13.22
#